data_AF-A0A3D5V0W3-F1
#
_entry.id   AF-A0A3D5V0W3-F1
#
_cell.length_a   1.000
_cell.length_b   1.000
_cell.length_c   1.000
_cell.angle_alpha   90.00
_cell.angle_beta   90.00
_cell.angle_gamma   90.00
#
_symmetry.space_group_name_H-M   'P 1'
#
loop_
_entity.id
_entity.type
_entity.pdbx_description
1 polymer ?
#
loop_
_entity_poly.entity_id
_entity_poly.type
_entity_poly.pdbx_seq_one_letter_code
_entity_poly.pdbx_strand_id
1 'polypeptide(L)' 'MNIQFKKGVLELCVLALLKKQDFYGYELVHRISENITIAEGTIYPLLRRLTLEGYFTTYLQESAEGPPRKYYRLTEKG' A
#
# COMPACT_ATOMS: atom_id res chain seq x y z
N MET A 1 -11.36 -8.87 -17.81
CA MET A 1 -11.05 -9.22 -16.39
C MET A 1 -12.02 -8.49 -15.48
N ASN A 2 -12.76 -9.22 -14.63
CA ASN A 2 -13.79 -8.67 -13.73
C ASN A 2 -13.15 -7.69 -12.71
N ILE A 3 -13.82 -6.57 -12.42
CA ILE A 3 -13.34 -5.50 -11.53
C ILE A 3 -12.99 -6.04 -10.13
N GLN A 4 -13.75 -7.02 -9.64
CA GLN A 4 -13.49 -7.62 -8.33
C GLN A 4 -12.16 -8.38 -8.30
N PHE A 5 -11.81 -9.07 -9.39
CA PHE A 5 -10.52 -9.74 -9.52
C PHE A 5 -9.36 -8.75 -9.52
N LYS A 6 -9.50 -7.61 -10.20
CA LYS A 6 -8.47 -6.55 -10.18
C LYS A 6 -8.22 -6.01 -8.78
N LYS A 7 -9.27 -5.83 -7.98
CA LYS A 7 -9.16 -5.38 -6.58
C LYS A 7 -8.45 -6.42 -5.70
N GLY A 8 -8.81 -7.70 -5.84
CA GLY A 8 -8.14 -8.78 -5.10
C GLY A 8 -6.66 -8.93 -5.44
N VAL A 9 -6.31 -8.84 -6.73
CA VAL A 9 -4.90 -8.86 -7.16
C VAL A 9 -4.14 -7.67 -6.58
N LEU A 10 -4.72 -6.47 -6.62
CA LEU A 10 -4.08 -5.27 -6.08
C LEU A 10 -3.81 -5.39 -4.58
N GLU A 11 -4.76 -5.92 -3.82
CA GLU A 11 -4.61 -6.22 -2.39
C GLU A 11 -3.44 -7.18 -2.13
N LEU A 12 -3.37 -8.29 -2.86
CA LEU A 12 -2.27 -9.25 -2.75
C LEU A 12 -0.91 -8.62 -3.10
N CYS A 13 -0.85 -7.74 -4.09
CA CYS A 13 0.39 -7.03 -4.45
C CYS A 13 0.87 -6.12 -3.31
N VAL A 14 -0.03 -5.37 -2.67
CA VAL A 14 0.31 -4.52 -1.51
C VAL A 14 0.84 -5.38 -0.36
N LEU A 15 0.13 -6.45 0.00
CA LEU A 15 0.53 -7.37 1.07
C LEU A 15 1.91 -8.00 0.78
N ALA A 16 2.12 -8.47 -0.45
CA ALA A 16 3.37 -9.09 -0.87
C ALA A 16 4.57 -8.12 -0.84
N LEU A 17 4.36 -6.83 -1.14
CA LEU A 17 5.39 -5.81 -0.98
C LEU A 17 5.71 -5.58 0.49
N LEU A 18 4.69 -5.32 1.32
CA LEU A 18 4.87 -5.01 2.74
C LEU A 18 5.42 -6.19 3.56
N LYS A 19 5.28 -7.43 3.07
CA LYS A 19 5.93 -8.61 3.65
C LYS A 19 7.46 -8.57 3.55
N LYS A 20 8.02 -7.82 2.60
CA LYS A 20 9.47 -7.69 2.42
C LYS A 20 10.06 -6.63 3.34
N GLN A 21 9.37 -5.49 3.44
CA GLN A 21 9.74 -4.36 4.29
C GLN A 21 8.61 -3.33 4.34
N ASP A 22 8.70 -2.39 5.27
CA ASP A 22 7.80 -1.26 5.35
C ASP A 22 8.05 -0.29 4.18
N PHE A 23 6.97 0.22 3.58
CA PHE A 23 7.02 1.19 2.49
C PHE A 23 6.15 2.40 2.80
N TYR A 24 6.54 3.58 2.31
CA TYR A 24 5.65 4.74 2.36
C TYR A 24 4.66 4.73 1.20
N GLY A 25 3.51 5.40 1.39
CA GLY A 25 2.37 5.30 0.47
C GLY A 25 2.70 5.52 -1.00
N TYR A 26 3.55 6.50 -1.31
CA TYR A 26 3.98 6.76 -2.69
C TYR A 26 4.86 5.65 -3.28
N GLU A 27 5.75 5.00 -2.53
CA GLU A 27 6.52 3.85 -3.04
C GLU A 27 5.63 2.68 -3.41
N LEU A 28 4.60 2.40 -2.59
CA LEU A 28 3.62 1.36 -2.90
C LEU A 28 2.90 1.70 -4.20
N VAL A 29 2.46 2.95 -4.37
CA VAL A 29 1.82 3.42 -5.61
C VAL A 29 2.75 3.22 -6.80
N HIS A 30 3.97 3.73 -6.70
CA HIS A 30 4.94 3.72 -7.78
C HIS A 30 5.26 2.28 -8.23
N ARG A 31 5.68 1.41 -7.30
CA ARG A 31 6.07 0.03 -7.59
C ARG A 31 4.95 -0.82 -8.17
N ILE A 32 3.72 -0.60 -7.71
CA ILE A 32 2.56 -1.32 -8.24
C ILE A 32 2.21 -0.82 -9.63
N SER A 33 2.20 0.49 -9.85
CA SER A 33 1.88 1.11 -11.15
C SER A 33 2.89 0.77 -12.24
N GLU A 34 4.15 0.48 -11.89
CA GLU A 34 5.17 -0.03 -12.83
C GLU A 34 4.78 -1.38 -13.46
N ASN A 35 4.03 -2.21 -12.74
CA ASN A 35 3.72 -3.58 -13.14
C ASN A 35 2.23 -3.80 -13.49
N ILE A 36 1.35 -2.89 -13.04
CA ILE A 36 -0.10 -3.02 -13.19
C ILE A 36 -0.68 -1.67 -13.61
N THR A 37 -1.38 -1.65 -14.76
CA THR A 37 -2.12 -0.47 -15.20
C THR A 37 -3.35 -0.22 -14.31
N ILE A 38 -3.22 0.70 -13.38
CA ILE A 38 -4.29 1.15 -12.47
C ILE A 38 -4.29 2.68 -12.38
N ALA A 39 -5.43 3.28 -12.04
CA ALA A 39 -5.45 4.69 -11.67
C ALA A 39 -4.79 4.86 -10.28
N GLU A 40 -3.88 5.81 -10.13
CA GLU A 40 -3.16 6.06 -8.87
C GLU A 40 -4.10 6.27 -7.67
N GLY A 41 -5.26 6.90 -7.92
CA GLY A 41 -6.32 7.10 -6.93
C GLY A 41 -6.96 5.81 -6.39
N THR A 42 -6.58 4.63 -6.90
CA THR A 42 -7.12 3.33 -6.46
C THR A 42 -6.39 2.78 -5.24
N ILE A 43 -5.09 3.08 -5.08
CA ILE A 43 -4.26 2.48 -4.03
C ILE A 43 -4.52 3.13 -2.68
N TYR A 44 -4.58 4.46 -2.57
CA TYR A 44 -4.77 5.11 -1.28
C TYR A 44 -6.07 4.71 -0.56
N PRO A 45 -7.24 4.57 -1.24
CA PRO A 45 -8.43 4.02 -0.62
C PRO A 45 -8.25 2.57 -0.14
N LEU A 46 -7.51 1.75 -0.89
CA LEU A 46 -7.20 0.38 -0.48
C LEU A 46 -6.33 0.36 0.77
N LEU A 47 -5.25 1.15 0.80
CA LEU A 47 -4.37 1.27 1.96
C LEU A 47 -5.16 1.75 3.19
N ARG A 48 -6.02 2.76 3.03
CA ARG A 48 -6.89 3.24 4.11
C ARG A 48 -7.81 2.13 4.63
N ARG A 49 -8.46 1.38 3.73
CA ARG A 49 -9.34 0.27 4.11
C ARG A 49 -8.59 -0.80 4.89
N LEU A 50 -7.45 -1.26 4.40
CA LEU A 50 -6.66 -2.31 5.03
C LEU A 50 -6.07 -1.86 6.39
N THR A 51 -5.72 -0.58 6.53
CA THR A 51 -5.37 -0.01 7.84
C THR A 51 -6.56 -0.05 8.81
N LEU A 52 -7.76 0.34 8.37
CA LEU A 52 -8.98 0.28 9.21
C LEU A 52 -9.39 -1.16 9.56
N GLU A 53 -9.16 -2.11 8.66
CA GLU A 53 -9.39 -3.53 8.90
C GLU A 53 -8.29 -4.18 9.76
N GLY A 54 -7.24 -3.44 10.12
CA GLY A 54 -6.17 -3.88 11.02
C GLY A 54 -5.08 -4.72 10.38
N TYR A 55 -5.03 -4.80 9.05
CA TYR A 55 -3.94 -5.48 8.32
C TYR A 55 -2.62 -4.70 8.39
N PHE A 56 -2.71 -3.38 8.51
CA PHE A 56 -1.56 -2.49 8.61
C PHE A 56 -1.61 -1.61 9.85
N THR A 57 -0.45 -1.38 10.45
CA THR A 57 -0.19 -0.20 11.27
C THR A 57 0.52 0.85 10.43
N THR A 58 0.49 2.11 10.88
CA THR A 58 1.14 3.20 10.16
C THR A 58 1.92 4.09 11.11
N TYR A 59 3.06 4.58 10.67
CA TYR A 59 3.88 5.52 11.43
C TYR A 59 4.42 6.61 10.49
N LEU A 60 4.78 7.75 11.07
CA LEU A 60 5.47 8.81 10.35
C LEU A 60 6.97 8.62 10.52
N GLN A 61 7.71 8.80 9.45
CA GLN A 61 9.17 8.83 9.47
C GLN A 61 9.63 10.07 8.72
N GLU A 62 10.57 10.78 9.33
CA GLU A 62 11.22 11.94 8.70
C GLU A 62 11.83 11.53 7.37
N SER A 63 11.68 12.41 6.39
CA SER A 63 12.29 12.22 5.07
C SER A 63 13.56 13.04 4.97
N ALA A 64 14.52 12.59 4.16
CA ALA A 64 15.75 13.33 3.92
C ALA A 64 15.46 14.75 3.37
N GLU A 65 14.39 14.86 2.57
CA GLU A 65 13.91 16.12 2.02
C GLU A 65 12.37 16.12 1.98
N GLY A 66 11.76 17.18 2.53
CA GLY A 66 10.33 17.39 2.51
C GLY A 66 9.60 16.92 3.78
N PRO A 67 8.26 16.84 3.74
CA PRO A 67 7.46 16.49 4.91
C PRO A 67 7.64 15.03 5.33
N PRO A 68 7.34 14.69 6.60
CA PRO A 68 7.36 13.31 7.06
C PRO A 68 6.51 12.40 6.18
N ARG A 69 7.04 11.21 5.90
CA ARG A 69 6.38 10.21 5.06
C ARG A 69 5.61 9.24 5.95
N LYS A 70 4.40 8.91 5.54
CA LYS A 70 3.59 7.89 6.19
C LYS A 70 3.97 6.50 5.67
N TYR A 71 4.56 5.70 6.54
CA TYR A 71 4.92 4.31 6.29
C TYR A 71 3.81 3.37 6.74
N TYR A 72 3.74 2.24 6.05
CA TYR A 72 2.83 1.14 6.33
C TYR A 72 3.65 -0.07 6.75
N ARG A 73 3.20 -0.76 7.80
CA ARG A 73 3.79 -1.99 8.33
C ARG A 73 2.72 -3.06 8.48
N LEU A 74 2.99 -4.29 8.07
CA LEU A 74 2.09 -5.43 8.32
C LEU A 74 1.92 -5.68 9.81
N THR A 75 0.69 -5.98 10.22
CA THR A 75 0.39 -6.52 11.55
C THR A 75 0.40 -8.05 11.48
N GLU A 76 0.19 -8.72 12.61
CA GLU A 76 0.01 -10.19 12.64
C GLU A 76 -1.21 -10.66 11.85
N LYS A 77 -2.19 -9.78 11.59
CA LYS A 77 -3.39 -10.10 10.82
C LYS A 77 -3.13 -10.12 9.31
N GLY A 78 -2.11 -9.40 8.83
CA GLY A 78 -1.80 -9.28 7.39
C GLY A 78 -0.60 -10.07 6.93
#